data_AF-A0A7G9QGB7-F1
#
_entry.id   AF-A0A7G9QGB7-F1
#
_cell.length_a   1.000
_cell.length_b   1.000
_cell.length_c   1.000
_cell.angle_alpha   90.00
_cell.angle_beta   90.00
_cell.angle_gamma   90.00
#
_symmetry.space_group_name_H-M   'P 1'
#
loop_
_entity.id
_entity.type
_entity.pdbx_description
1 polymer ?
#
loop_
_entity_poly.entity_id
_entity_poly.type
_entity_poly.pdbx_seq_one_letter_code
_entity_poly.pdbx_strand_id
1 'polypeptide(L)'
;MFPGTPWSRFDSGYKFSWGKGGGNNSVTGYNFKKLVDPAFTQNDWDGAQDFPIIRYAEILLAYAEAKNELSGPDASIYAVLDDIRDRAGMPAVVQATYNTKEKLRTFIQQERRIELAAEGQRFFDIRRWNIAKDVMKTTYDITNSPVQERVWQSKFVLMPYPQAALDGNPNLKAAQSAKGY
;
A
#
# COMPACT_ATOMS: atom_id res chain seq x y z
N MET A 1 3.08 -12.29 -6.84
CA MET A 1 2.98 -13.70 -7.26
C MET A 1 1.69 -14.30 -6.76
N PHE A 2 1.08 -15.15 -7.58
CA PHE A 2 -0.12 -15.93 -7.30
C PHE A 2 0.05 -17.33 -7.93
N PRO A 3 -0.73 -18.36 -7.55
CA PRO A 3 -0.54 -19.71 -8.07
C PRO A 3 -0.50 -19.78 -9.59
N GLY A 4 0.43 -20.56 -10.12
CA GLY A 4 0.67 -20.69 -11.56
C GLY A 4 1.52 -19.58 -12.18
N THR A 5 1.82 -18.50 -11.45
CA THR A 5 2.75 -17.47 -11.93
C THR A 5 4.14 -18.10 -12.13
N PRO A 6 4.76 -17.97 -13.31
CA PRO A 6 6.11 -18.45 -13.52
C PRO A 6 7.10 -17.66 -12.67
N TRP A 7 8.03 -18.39 -12.06
CA TRP A 7 9.17 -17.80 -11.38
C TRP A 7 10.45 -18.48 -11.88
N SER A 8 10.59 -18.44 -13.21
CA SER A 8 11.65 -19.11 -13.99
C SER A 8 13.07 -18.65 -13.66
N ARG A 9 13.23 -17.55 -12.91
CA ARG A 9 14.52 -17.00 -12.48
C ARG A 9 15.09 -17.73 -11.25
N PHE A 10 14.26 -18.39 -10.44
CA PHE A 10 14.72 -19.23 -9.32
C PHE A 10 15.04 -20.64 -9.80
N ASP A 11 14.12 -21.21 -10.58
CA ASP A 11 14.28 -22.52 -11.19
C ASP A 11 13.52 -22.53 -12.52
N SER A 12 14.18 -23.04 -13.55
CA SER A 12 13.64 -23.01 -14.92
C SER A 12 12.36 -23.85 -14.98
N GLY A 13 11.28 -23.25 -15.47
CA GLY A 13 9.97 -23.91 -15.50
C GLY A 13 9.22 -23.95 -14.16
N TYR A 14 9.80 -23.43 -13.07
CA TYR A 14 9.09 -23.35 -11.79
C TYR A 14 7.85 -22.46 -11.91
N LYS A 15 6.74 -22.99 -11.39
CA LYS A 15 5.48 -22.28 -11.21
C LYS A 15 5.15 -22.28 -9.73
N PHE A 16 4.84 -21.10 -9.20
CA PHE A 16 4.45 -20.98 -7.80
C PHE A 16 3.19 -21.83 -7.52
N SER A 17 3.26 -22.68 -6.51
CA SER A 17 2.13 -23.45 -5.99
C SER A 17 1.90 -23.06 -4.54
N TRP A 18 0.64 -22.85 -4.17
CA TRP A 18 0.27 -22.46 -2.81
C TRP A 18 -0.30 -23.64 -2.03
N GLY A 19 0.39 -24.01 -0.95
CA GLY A 19 -0.12 -24.96 0.05
C GLY A 19 -0.79 -24.24 1.20
N LYS A 20 -2.13 -24.28 1.27
CA LYS A 20 -2.89 -23.69 2.37
C LYS A 20 -2.52 -24.33 3.70
N GLY A 21 -2.25 -23.52 4.72
CA GLY A 21 -1.97 -23.98 6.08
C GLY A 21 -0.60 -24.66 6.28
N GLY A 22 0.27 -24.70 5.26
CA GLY A 22 1.61 -25.24 5.43
C GLY A 22 2.56 -24.25 6.13
N GLY A 23 3.54 -24.77 6.87
CA GLY A 23 4.60 -23.95 7.47
C GLY A 23 5.42 -23.20 6.43
N ASN A 24 5.78 -21.94 6.71
CA ASN A 24 6.50 -21.03 5.81
C ASN A 24 5.81 -20.72 4.47
N ASN A 25 4.48 -20.86 4.39
CA ASN A 25 3.70 -20.45 3.21
C ASN A 25 2.99 -19.11 3.41
N SER A 26 2.63 -18.47 2.28
CA SER A 26 1.75 -17.30 2.30
C SER A 26 0.41 -17.65 2.95
N VAL A 27 -0.05 -16.82 3.88
CA VAL A 27 -1.36 -17.02 4.51
C VAL A 27 -2.51 -16.67 3.53
N THR A 28 -2.26 -15.81 2.54
CA THR A 28 -3.29 -15.36 1.59
C THR A 28 -3.25 -16.08 0.24
N GLY A 29 -2.18 -16.80 -0.06
CA GLY A 29 -1.89 -17.35 -1.40
C GLY A 29 -1.25 -16.37 -2.36
N TYR A 30 -1.02 -15.12 -1.94
CA TYR A 30 -0.26 -14.12 -2.67
C TYR A 30 1.09 -13.83 -2.00
N ASN A 31 2.10 -13.50 -2.80
CA ASN A 31 3.40 -13.01 -2.34
C ASN A 31 3.82 -11.76 -3.11
N PHE A 32 4.64 -10.90 -2.52
CA PHE A 32 5.23 -9.77 -3.24
C PHE A 32 6.39 -10.23 -4.13
N LYS A 33 6.48 -9.64 -5.34
CA LYS A 33 7.64 -9.73 -6.23
C LYS A 33 8.41 -8.41 -6.28
N LYS A 34 7.75 -7.31 -5.91
CA LYS A 34 8.31 -5.97 -5.98
C LYS A 34 9.55 -5.87 -5.08
N LEU A 35 10.54 -5.12 -5.53
CA LEU A 35 11.85 -4.93 -4.92
C LEU A 35 12.75 -6.17 -4.90
N VAL A 36 12.24 -7.38 -5.18
CA VAL A 36 13.08 -8.57 -5.38
C VAL A 36 13.86 -8.42 -6.68
N ASP A 37 15.18 -8.24 -6.56
CA ASP A 37 16.08 -8.20 -7.71
C ASP A 37 16.10 -9.58 -8.41
N PRO A 38 15.74 -9.66 -9.70
CA PRO A 38 15.76 -10.91 -10.45
C PRO A 38 17.17 -11.47 -10.69
N ALA A 39 18.25 -10.76 -10.35
CA ALA A 39 19.62 -11.22 -10.41
C ALA A 39 20.03 -12.09 -9.21
N PHE A 40 19.39 -11.92 -8.04
CA PHE A 40 19.72 -12.73 -6.87
C PHE A 40 19.08 -14.12 -6.95
N THR A 41 19.88 -15.11 -6.56
CA THR A 41 19.51 -16.52 -6.53
C THR A 41 19.30 -17.00 -5.09
N GLN A 42 18.88 -18.26 -4.90
CA GLN A 42 18.70 -18.85 -3.57
C GLN A 42 19.96 -18.80 -2.69
N ASN A 43 21.14 -18.76 -3.30
CA ASN A 43 22.41 -18.80 -2.58
C ASN A 43 22.91 -17.40 -2.16
N ASP A 44 22.20 -16.33 -2.52
CA ASP A 44 22.56 -14.96 -2.23
C ASP A 44 21.78 -14.46 -1.01
N TRP A 45 22.31 -14.73 0.19
CA TRP A 45 21.64 -14.41 1.46
C TRP A 45 21.76 -12.93 1.86
N ASP A 46 22.72 -12.20 1.28
CA ASP A 46 22.98 -10.78 1.53
C ASP A 46 22.65 -9.90 0.30
N GLY A 47 21.58 -10.27 -0.43
CA GLY A 47 21.16 -9.54 -1.63
C GLY A 47 20.74 -8.10 -1.31
N ALA A 48 21.59 -7.13 -1.63
CA ALA A 48 21.31 -5.71 -1.41
C ALA A 48 20.01 -5.29 -2.09
N GLN A 49 19.13 -4.62 -1.33
CA GLN A 49 17.86 -4.12 -1.85
C GLN A 49 17.94 -2.61 -1.98
N ASP A 50 17.70 -2.08 -3.18
CA ASP A 50 17.55 -0.64 -3.39
C ASP A 50 16.11 -0.23 -3.05
N PHE A 51 15.86 0.05 -1.77
CA PHE A 51 14.55 0.43 -1.27
C PHE A 51 14.32 1.94 -1.46
N PRO A 52 13.38 2.36 -2.33
CA PRO A 52 13.14 3.78 -2.54
C PRO A 52 12.42 4.40 -1.33
N ILE A 53 13.06 5.40 -0.71
CA ILE A 53 12.40 6.23 0.31
C ILE A 53 11.49 7.29 -0.34
N ILE A 54 11.94 7.85 -1.47
CA ILE A 54 11.20 8.80 -2.31
C ILE A 54 11.51 8.45 -3.76
N ARG A 55 10.51 8.51 -4.63
CA ARG A 55 10.69 8.38 -6.08
C ARG A 55 9.74 9.26 -6.85
N TYR A 56 10.09 9.55 -8.10
CA TYR A 56 9.39 10.55 -8.90
C TYR A 56 7.87 10.32 -9.05
N ALA A 57 7.42 9.08 -9.20
CA ALA A 57 5.97 8.81 -9.29
C ALA A 57 5.21 9.21 -8.01
N GLU A 58 5.84 9.13 -6.83
CA GLU A 58 5.22 9.62 -5.60
C GLU A 58 5.01 11.14 -5.66
N ILE A 59 5.98 11.88 -6.20
CA ILE A 59 5.91 13.34 -6.37
C ILE A 59 4.76 13.70 -7.31
N LEU A 60 4.62 12.98 -8.43
CA LEU A 60 3.53 13.16 -9.38
C LEU A 60 2.15 12.89 -8.74
N LEU A 61 2.03 11.83 -7.94
CA LEU A 61 0.80 11.50 -7.23
C LEU A 61 0.47 12.52 -6.13
N ALA A 62 1.48 13.02 -5.42
CA ALA A 62 1.31 14.08 -4.42
C ALA A 62 0.86 15.39 -5.07
N TYR A 63 1.42 15.75 -6.23
CA TYR A 63 0.97 16.88 -7.04
C TYR A 63 -0.49 16.70 -7.49
N ALA A 64 -0.83 15.54 -8.08
CA ALA A 64 -2.19 15.24 -8.52
C ALA A 64 -3.21 15.35 -7.38
N GLU A 65 -2.88 14.78 -6.21
CA GLU A 65 -3.73 14.83 -5.03
C GLU A 65 -3.90 16.27 -4.54
N ALA A 66 -2.80 16.99 -4.29
CA ALA A 66 -2.84 18.35 -3.78
C ALA A 66 -3.60 19.30 -4.72
N LYS A 67 -3.40 19.18 -6.03
CA LYS A 67 -4.07 20.04 -7.00
C LYS A 67 -5.55 19.71 -7.15
N ASN A 68 -5.91 18.43 -7.16
CA ASN A 68 -7.32 18.05 -7.12
C ASN A 68 -7.99 18.57 -5.84
N GLU A 69 -7.31 18.52 -4.70
CA GLU A 69 -7.81 19.08 -3.44
C GLU A 69 -7.93 20.61 -3.45
N LEU A 70 -7.11 21.31 -4.22
CA LEU A 70 -7.16 22.76 -4.34
C LEU A 70 -8.26 23.23 -5.30
N SER A 71 -8.23 22.76 -6.55
CA SER A 71 -9.03 23.31 -7.66
C SER A 71 -9.96 22.30 -8.34
N GLY A 72 -9.87 21.01 -7.99
CA GLY A 72 -10.58 19.94 -8.71
C GLY A 72 -9.87 19.52 -10.01
N PRO A 73 -10.54 18.69 -10.85
CA PRO A 73 -9.95 18.10 -12.04
C PRO A 73 -9.49 19.11 -13.09
N ASP A 74 -8.28 18.93 -13.62
CA ASP A 74 -7.75 19.71 -14.72
C ASP A 74 -6.77 18.91 -15.58
N ALA A 75 -6.46 19.44 -16.78
CA ALA A 75 -5.62 18.79 -17.79
C ALA A 75 -4.24 18.35 -17.27
N SER A 76 -3.61 19.13 -16.40
CA SER A 76 -2.29 18.78 -15.86
C SER A 76 -2.34 17.66 -14.82
N ILE A 77 -3.47 17.48 -14.12
CA ILE A 77 -3.65 16.34 -13.21
C ILE A 77 -3.78 15.06 -14.04
N TYR A 78 -4.57 15.10 -15.11
CA TYR A 78 -4.69 13.97 -16.02
C TYR A 78 -3.35 13.63 -16.69
N ALA A 79 -2.59 14.62 -17.14
CA ALA A 79 -1.27 14.41 -17.74
C ALA A 79 -0.32 13.64 -16.80
N VAL A 80 -0.19 14.04 -15.54
CA VAL A 80 0.71 13.33 -14.61
C VAL A 80 0.22 11.93 -14.24
N LEU A 81 -1.11 11.72 -14.21
CA LEU A 81 -1.68 10.39 -13.97
C LEU A 81 -1.47 9.48 -15.18
N ASP A 82 -1.60 10.04 -16.39
CA ASP A 82 -1.35 9.34 -17.64
C ASP A 82 0.13 9.00 -17.80
N ASP A 83 1.07 9.85 -17.40
CA ASP A 83 2.51 9.52 -17.37
C ASP A 83 2.81 8.27 -16.53
N ILE A 84 2.18 8.16 -15.35
CA ILE A 84 2.35 7.00 -14.46
C ILE A 84 1.74 5.75 -15.10
N ARG A 85 0.54 5.89 -15.67
CA ARG A 85 -0.24 4.79 -16.25
C ARG A 85 0.38 4.27 -17.53
N ASP A 86 0.84 5.13 -18.42
CA ASP A 86 1.53 4.78 -19.66
C ASP A 86 2.81 3.99 -19.38
N ARG A 87 3.62 4.45 -18.42
CA ARG A 87 4.82 3.71 -17.98
C ARG A 87 4.47 2.30 -17.47
N ALA A 88 3.30 2.13 -16.85
CA ALA A 88 2.81 0.83 -16.38
C ALA A 88 2.04 0.02 -17.44
N GLY A 89 1.91 0.52 -18.68
CA GLY A 89 1.13 -0.11 -19.75
C GLY A 89 -0.38 -0.08 -19.53
N MET A 90 -0.87 0.88 -18.75
CA MET A 90 -2.29 1.06 -18.42
C MET A 90 -2.93 2.12 -19.35
N PRO A 91 -4.22 1.98 -19.73
CA PRO A 91 -4.91 2.99 -20.53
C PRO A 91 -4.92 4.37 -19.87
N ALA A 92 -5.05 5.45 -20.63
CA ALA A 92 -5.22 6.79 -20.06
C ALA A 92 -6.46 6.91 -19.15
N VAL A 93 -6.48 7.92 -18.28
CA VAL A 93 -7.59 8.24 -17.39
C VAL A 93 -8.82 8.62 -18.22
N VAL A 94 -9.95 7.96 -17.94
CA VAL A 94 -11.23 8.29 -18.57
C VAL A 94 -11.79 9.57 -17.93
N GLN A 95 -11.41 10.73 -18.49
CA GLN A 95 -11.73 12.05 -17.93
C GLN A 95 -13.23 12.28 -17.74
N ALA A 96 -14.07 11.76 -18.65
CA ALA A 96 -15.53 11.85 -18.53
C ALA A 96 -16.08 11.13 -17.27
N THR A 97 -15.39 10.08 -16.82
CA THR A 97 -15.74 9.35 -15.59
C THR A 97 -15.24 10.10 -14.37
N TYR A 98 -13.99 10.56 -14.38
CA TYR A 98 -13.31 11.18 -13.25
C TYR A 98 -13.36 12.72 -13.29
N ASN A 99 -14.53 13.25 -13.64
CA ASN A 99 -14.75 14.67 -13.95
C ASN A 99 -15.13 15.56 -12.76
N THR A 100 -15.18 15.02 -11.53
CA THR A 100 -15.41 15.82 -10.32
C THR A 100 -14.29 15.59 -9.31
N LYS A 101 -14.12 16.54 -8.40
CA LYS A 101 -13.11 16.48 -7.33
C LYS A 101 -13.17 15.19 -6.53
N GLU A 102 -14.37 14.72 -6.19
CA GLU A 102 -14.60 13.53 -5.38
C GLU A 102 -14.27 12.24 -6.14
N LYS A 103 -14.69 12.18 -7.42
CA LYS A 103 -14.41 11.02 -8.27
C LYS A 103 -12.92 10.92 -8.58
N LEU A 104 -12.28 12.04 -8.90
CA LEU A 104 -10.85 12.08 -9.17
C LEU A 104 -10.02 11.84 -7.91
N ARG A 105 -10.44 12.32 -6.73
CA ARG A 105 -9.82 11.98 -5.44
C ARG A 105 -9.80 10.47 -5.24
N THR A 106 -10.95 9.81 -5.41
CA THR A 106 -11.06 8.36 -5.25
C THR A 106 -10.15 7.62 -6.24
N PHE A 107 -10.07 8.10 -7.48
CA PHE A 107 -9.16 7.56 -8.49
C PHE A 107 -7.68 7.73 -8.12
N ILE A 108 -7.26 8.93 -7.70
CA ILE A 108 -5.88 9.21 -7.25
C ILE A 108 -5.51 8.32 -6.06
N GLN A 109 -6.42 8.13 -5.10
CA GLN A 109 -6.21 7.23 -3.96
C GLN A 109 -6.02 5.77 -4.39
N GLN A 110 -6.72 5.34 -5.45
CA GLN A 110 -6.56 4.02 -6.04
C GLN A 110 -5.23 3.88 -6.78
N GLU A 111 -4.86 4.85 -7.62
CA GLU A 111 -3.55 4.88 -8.30
C GLU A 111 -2.41 4.85 -7.30
N ARG A 112 -2.46 5.68 -6.26
CA ARG A 112 -1.44 5.71 -5.19
C ARG A 112 -1.33 4.36 -4.48
N ARG A 113 -2.46 3.68 -4.22
CA ARG A 113 -2.48 2.33 -3.63
C ARG A 113 -1.80 1.29 -4.51
N ILE A 114 -2.00 1.36 -5.82
CA ILE A 114 -1.45 0.39 -6.78
C ILE A 114 0.04 0.67 -6.99
N GLU A 115 0.37 1.90 -7.35
CA GLU A 115 1.71 2.34 -7.71
C GLU A 115 2.70 2.17 -6.54
N LEU A 116 2.30 2.55 -5.32
CA LEU A 116 3.15 2.52 -4.11
C LEU A 116 2.90 1.28 -3.23
N ALA A 117 2.28 0.22 -3.77
CA ALA A 117 2.08 -1.02 -3.04
C ALA A 117 3.42 -1.59 -2.54
N ALA A 118 3.47 -2.02 -1.27
CA ALA A 118 4.66 -2.52 -0.57
C ALA A 118 5.81 -1.52 -0.37
N GLU A 119 5.57 -0.20 -0.51
CA GLU A 119 6.58 0.85 -0.27
C GLU A 119 6.33 1.65 1.02
N GLY A 120 5.61 1.09 2.00
CA GLY A 120 5.38 1.71 3.32
C GLY A 120 4.30 2.80 3.39
N GLN A 121 3.77 3.25 2.25
CA GLN A 121 2.85 4.40 2.17
C GLN A 121 1.44 4.12 2.70
N ARG A 122 0.91 2.91 2.45
CA ARG A 122 -0.52 2.61 2.66
C ARG A 122 -0.98 2.80 4.12
N PHE A 123 -0.10 2.55 5.09
CA PHE A 123 -0.39 2.73 6.51
C PHE A 123 -0.72 4.19 6.85
N PHE A 124 0.04 5.13 6.26
CA PHE A 124 -0.12 6.56 6.48
C PHE A 124 -1.25 7.14 5.63
N ASP A 125 -1.36 6.71 4.37
CA ASP A 125 -2.45 7.09 3.46
C ASP A 125 -3.84 6.81 4.06
N ILE A 126 -4.04 5.61 4.62
CA ILE A 126 -5.30 5.24 5.26
C ILE A 126 -5.66 6.18 6.43
N ARG A 127 -4.66 6.60 7.21
CA ARG A 127 -4.84 7.46 8.39
C ARG A 127 -5.13 8.90 8.00
N ARG A 128 -4.32 9.48 7.12
CA ARG A 128 -4.47 10.88 6.69
C ARG A 128 -5.76 11.12 5.91
N TRP A 129 -6.25 10.11 5.17
CA TRP A 129 -7.56 10.16 4.53
C TRP A 129 -8.73 9.82 5.46
N ASN A 130 -8.45 9.39 6.70
CA ASN A 130 -9.46 8.97 7.67
C ASN A 130 -10.40 7.85 7.16
N ILE A 131 -9.87 6.93 6.35
CA ILE A 131 -10.63 5.83 5.73
C ILE A 131 -10.42 4.48 6.44
N ALA A 132 -9.75 4.48 7.59
CA ALA A 132 -9.38 3.25 8.29
C ALA A 132 -10.60 2.37 8.62
N LYS A 133 -11.70 2.98 9.06
CA LYS A 133 -12.99 2.30 9.31
C LYS A 133 -13.54 1.59 8.08
N ASP A 134 -13.23 2.09 6.89
CA ASP A 134 -13.79 1.59 5.62
C ASP A 134 -12.95 0.45 5.03
N VAL A 135 -11.66 0.38 5.39
CA VAL A 135 -10.67 -0.54 4.77
C VAL A 135 -10.07 -1.56 5.73
N MET A 136 -10.12 -1.34 7.05
CA MET A 136 -9.65 -2.30 8.06
C MET A 136 -10.70 -3.38 8.30
N LYS A 137 -10.98 -4.16 7.26
CA LYS A 137 -11.95 -5.26 7.23
C LYS A 137 -11.24 -6.60 7.25
N THR A 138 -11.99 -7.67 7.54
CA THR A 138 -11.51 -9.06 7.43
C THR A 138 -10.89 -9.30 6.06
N THR A 139 -9.71 -9.92 6.05
CA THR A 139 -9.02 -10.31 4.81
C THR A 139 -9.20 -11.78 4.52
N TYR A 140 -9.16 -12.14 3.24
CA TYR A 140 -9.41 -13.48 2.75
C TYR A 140 -8.23 -14.00 1.92
N ASP A 141 -8.07 -15.32 1.87
CA ASP A 141 -7.15 -16.00 0.96
C ASP A 141 -7.73 -16.14 -0.46
N ILE A 142 -6.95 -16.67 -1.40
CA ILE A 142 -7.40 -16.93 -2.78
C ILE A 142 -8.55 -17.92 -2.90
N THR A 143 -8.82 -18.71 -1.86
CA THR A 143 -9.97 -19.63 -1.77
C THR A 143 -11.15 -19.00 -1.03
N ASN A 144 -11.13 -17.68 -0.83
CA ASN A 144 -12.16 -16.93 -0.12
C ASN A 144 -12.39 -17.38 1.33
N SER A 145 -11.38 -17.95 1.98
CA SER A 145 -11.44 -18.26 3.40
C SER A 145 -10.87 -17.09 4.21
N PRO A 146 -11.46 -16.76 5.37
CA PRO A 146 -10.95 -15.68 6.21
C PRO A 146 -9.55 -16.00 6.72
N VAL A 147 -8.65 -15.04 6.60
CA VAL A 147 -7.24 -15.12 6.99
C VAL A 147 -6.97 -14.35 8.28
N GLN A 148 -7.58 -13.17 8.40
CA GLN A 148 -7.38 -12.31 9.55
C GLN A 148 -8.62 -11.46 9.75
N GLU A 149 -9.25 -11.60 10.91
CA GLU A 149 -10.23 -10.64 11.38
C GLU A 149 -9.52 -9.36 11.83
N ARG A 150 -10.00 -8.21 11.38
CA ARG A 150 -9.42 -6.91 11.69
C ARG A 150 -10.44 -6.06 12.43
N VAL A 151 -10.02 -5.52 13.56
CA VAL A 151 -10.83 -4.62 14.39
C VAL A 151 -10.23 -3.23 14.31
N TRP A 152 -11.08 -2.24 14.03
CA TRP A 152 -10.70 -0.83 14.05
C TRP A 152 -11.41 -0.10 15.18
N GLN A 153 -10.66 0.74 15.89
CA GLN A 153 -11.19 1.71 16.84
C GLN A 153 -10.65 3.09 16.48
N SER A 154 -11.44 4.14 16.66
CA SER A 154 -11.05 5.51 16.29
C SER A 154 -9.75 5.97 16.95
N LYS A 155 -9.41 5.45 18.14
CA LYS A 155 -8.14 5.74 18.82
C LYS A 155 -6.89 5.30 18.04
N PHE A 156 -7.01 4.28 17.18
CA PHE A 156 -5.90 3.72 16.39
C PHE A 156 -5.39 4.65 15.27
N VAL A 157 -6.03 5.81 15.06
CA VAL A 157 -5.49 6.88 14.20
C VAL A 157 -4.13 7.35 14.72
N LEU A 158 -3.98 7.50 16.03
CA LEU A 158 -2.76 7.96 16.68
C LEU A 158 -2.06 6.79 17.37
N MET A 159 -0.73 6.76 17.32
CA MET A 159 0.04 5.74 18.04
C MET A 159 0.11 6.07 19.54
N PRO A 160 0.01 5.06 20.42
CA PRO A 160 0.23 5.26 21.85
C PRO A 160 1.68 5.65 22.11
N TYR A 161 1.92 6.41 23.18
CA TYR A 161 3.26 6.54 23.73
C TYR A 161 3.68 5.19 24.34
N PRO A 162 4.94 4.76 24.16
CA PRO A 162 5.48 3.58 24.82
C PRO A 162 5.38 3.73 26.34
N GLN A 163 5.12 2.62 27.05
CA GLN A 163 4.96 2.64 28.51
C GLN A 163 6.17 3.24 29.22
N ALA A 164 7.39 2.90 28.80
CA ALA A 164 8.63 3.45 29.36
C ALA A 164 8.71 4.99 29.24
N ALA A 165 8.14 5.59 28.19
CA ALA A 165 8.08 7.04 28.06
C ALA A 165 7.09 7.67 29.06
N LEU A 166 5.96 7.01 29.34
CA LEU A 166 4.98 7.43 30.34
C LEU A 166 5.53 7.31 31.76
N ASP A 167 6.32 6.28 32.02
CA ASP A 167 6.98 6.04 33.31
C ASP A 167 8.08 7.09 33.55
N GLY A 168 8.85 7.42 32.51
CA GLY A 168 9.92 8.43 32.57
C GLY A 168 9.44 9.88 32.55
N ASN A 169 8.25 10.16 32.01
CA ASN A 169 7.68 11.50 31.96
C ASN A 169 6.16 11.49 32.25
N PRO A 170 5.75 11.73 33.51
CA PRO A 170 4.35 11.77 33.90
C PRO A 170 3.50 12.77 33.11
N ASN A 171 4.09 13.83 32.54
CA ASN A 171 3.37 14.83 31.74
C ASN A 171 2.80 14.23 30.44
N LEU A 172 3.29 13.08 29.99
CA LEU A 172 2.76 12.38 28.80
C LEU A 172 1.45 11.64 29.08
N LYS A 173 1.09 11.38 30.34
CA LYS A 173 -0.11 10.61 30.70
C LYS A 173 -1.40 11.30 30.26
N ALA A 174 -1.51 12.62 30.46
CA ALA A 174 -2.66 13.38 29.99
C ALA A 174 -2.81 13.32 28.46
N ALA A 175 -1.69 13.45 27.74
CA ALA A 175 -1.67 13.35 26.28
C ALA A 175 -1.98 11.93 25.77
N GLN A 176 -1.59 10.88 26.51
CA GLN A 176 -1.95 9.50 26.22
C GLN A 176 -3.46 9.28 26.32
N SER A 177 -4.07 9.71 27.42
CA SER A 177 -5.51 9.57 27.62
C SER A 177 -6.32 10.36 26.60
N ALA A 178 -5.84 11.54 26.18
CA ALA A 178 -6.47 12.32 25.11
C ALA A 178 -6.49 11.58 23.75
N LYS A 179 -5.55 10.65 23.50
CA LYS A 179 -5.55 9.77 22.32
C LYS A 179 -6.50 8.57 22.47
N GLY A 180 -7.08 8.34 23.66
CA GLY A 180 -7.96 7.21 23.97
C GLY A 180 -7.24 5.93 24.44
N TYR A 181 -5.98 6.06 24.87
CA TYR A 181 -5.17 4.96 25.41
C TYR A 181 -4.93 5.07 26.91
#